data_AF-A0A512BW69-F1
#
_entry.id   AF-A0A512BW69-F1
#
_cell.length_a   1.000
_cell.length_b   1.000
_cell.length_c   1.000
_cell.angle_alpha   90.00
_cell.angle_beta   90.00
_cell.angle_gamma   90.00
#
_symmetry.space_group_name_H-M   'P 1'
#
loop_
_entity.id
_entity.type
_entity.pdbx_description
1 polymer ?
#
loop_
_entity_poly.entity_id
_entity_poly.type
_entity_poly.pdbx_seq_one_letter_code
_entity_poly.pdbx_strand_id
1 'polypeptide(L)'
;MKRQLQATLAACAAAPYLTALFMLIIDLLRCSEPEVENALDFLIVLPIGTFRLPYFGLPLLCVGGLLAFSLHVLKCEAWWPPVVSGAVLGSYFGGWVLSEIFVKFPGLIVTGGLAGAACGWIYWWIGVHEESAGTLP
;
A
#
# COMPACT_ATOMS: atom_id res chain seq x y z
N MET A 1 -17.33 7.82 9.89
CA MET A 1 -17.44 7.25 8.52
C MET A 1 -16.87 8.12 7.38
N LYS A 2 -17.28 9.39 7.17
CA LYS A 2 -16.73 10.23 6.08
C LYS A 2 -15.18 10.32 6.07
N ARG A 3 -14.58 10.45 7.26
CA ARG A 3 -13.12 10.53 7.42
C ARG A 3 -12.39 9.22 7.12
N GLN A 4 -12.96 8.08 7.54
CA GLN A 4 -12.43 6.75 7.21
C GLN A 4 -12.42 6.51 5.70
N LEU A 5 -13.48 6.92 4.99
CA LEU A 5 -13.52 6.85 3.53
C LEU A 5 -12.41 7.69 2.89
N GLN A 6 -12.20 8.91 3.37
CA GLN A 6 -11.10 9.78 2.89
C GLN A 6 -9.73 9.17 3.18
N ALA A 7 -9.53 8.57 4.36
CA ALA A 7 -8.29 7.89 4.72
C ALA A 7 -8.03 6.68 3.81
N THR A 8 -9.05 5.86 3.53
CA THR A 8 -8.94 4.73 2.60
C THR A 8 -8.64 5.19 1.18
N LEU A 9 -9.29 6.26 0.70
CA LEU A 9 -9.03 6.85 -0.62
C LEU A 9 -7.60 7.39 -0.72
N ALA A 10 -7.13 8.12 0.29
CA ALA A 10 -5.77 8.66 0.35
C ALA A 10 -4.72 7.53 0.38
N ALA A 11 -4.93 6.51 1.21
CA ALA A 11 -4.06 5.35 1.30
C ALA A 11 -4.00 4.56 -0.03
N CYS A 12 -5.14 4.38 -0.71
CA CYS A 12 -5.19 3.72 -2.01
C CYS A 12 -4.53 4.55 -3.11
N ALA A 13 -4.70 5.87 -3.10
CA ALA A 13 -4.04 6.77 -4.05
C ALA A 13 -2.51 6.77 -3.84
N ALA A 14 -2.03 6.68 -2.59
CA ALA A 14 -0.60 6.66 -2.26
C ALA A 14 0.07 5.30 -2.52
N ALA A 15 -0.67 4.19 -2.43
CA ALA A 15 -0.14 2.83 -2.57
C ALA A 15 0.75 2.58 -3.80
N PRO A 16 0.36 2.94 -5.04
CA PRO A 16 1.20 2.70 -6.22
C PRO A 16 2.51 3.51 -6.19
N TYR A 17 2.46 4.76 -5.70
CA TYR A 17 3.66 5.60 -5.59
C TYR A 17 4.61 5.08 -4.51
N LEU A 18 4.08 4.65 -3.36
CA LEU A 18 4.87 4.03 -2.29
C LEU A 18 5.50 2.73 -2.76
N THR A 19 4.78 1.91 -3.52
CA THR A 19 5.32 0.66 -4.09
C THR A 19 6.48 0.95 -5.05
N ALA A 20 6.32 1.91 -5.97
CA ALA A 20 7.37 2.33 -6.89
C ALA A 20 8.59 2.90 -6.15
N LEU A 21 8.36 3.73 -5.13
CA LEU A 21 9.42 4.28 -4.27
C LEU A 21 10.20 3.14 -3.59
N PHE A 22 9.51 2.17 -2.99
CA PHE A 22 10.17 1.05 -2.31
C PHE A 22 10.93 0.14 -3.26
N MET A 23 10.42 -0.09 -4.47
CA MET A 23 11.17 -0.80 -5.52
C MET A 23 12.49 -0.09 -5.83
N LEU A 24 12.45 1.22 -6.08
CA LEU A 24 13.65 2.01 -6.38
C LEU A 24 14.66 1.99 -5.22
N ILE A 25 14.19 2.09 -3.97
CA ILE A 25 15.07 2.00 -2.81
C ILE A 25 15.74 0.62 -2.74
N ILE A 26 15.01 -0.48 -2.97
CA ILE A 26 15.57 -1.83 -2.93
C ILE A 26 16.55 -2.06 -4.08
N ASP A 27 16.27 -1.57 -5.28
CA ASP A 27 17.17 -1.70 -6.42
C ASP A 27 18.48 -0.93 -6.17
N LEU A 28 18.41 0.28 -5.61
CA LEU A 28 19.58 1.05 -5.19
C LEU A 28 20.41 0.32 -4.12
N LEU A 29 19.75 -0.32 -3.14
CA LEU A 29 20.43 -1.05 -2.07
C LEU A 29 21.06 -2.36 -2.53
N ARG A 30 20.53 -2.98 -3.59
CA ARG A 30 21.05 -4.26 -4.10
C ARG A 30 22.33 -4.12 -4.90
N CYS A 31 22.78 -2.90 -5.23
CA CYS A 31 23.95 -2.63 -6.09
C CYS A 31 24.02 -3.54 -7.33
N SER A 32 22.87 -4.04 -7.77
CA SER A 32 22.75 -4.80 -9.00
C SER A 32 22.68 -3.79 -10.13
N GLU A 33 23.22 -4.12 -11.31
CA GLU A 33 23.09 -3.24 -12.48
C GLU A 33 21.65 -2.75 -12.57
N PRO A 34 21.41 -1.42 -12.60
CA PRO A 34 20.05 -0.91 -12.63
C PRO A 34 19.37 -1.47 -13.88
N GLU A 35 18.38 -2.34 -13.70
CA GLU A 35 17.52 -2.79 -14.82
C GLU A 35 16.77 -1.61 -15.46
N VAL A 36 16.76 -0.48 -14.76
CA VAL A 36 16.25 0.82 -15.22
C VAL A 36 17.44 1.61 -15.80
N GLU A 37 17.75 1.38 -17.07
CA GLU A 37 18.87 2.00 -17.79
C GLU A 37 18.72 3.54 -17.89
N ASN A 38 17.47 4.05 -17.81
CA ASN A 38 17.18 5.48 -17.85
C ASN A 38 16.13 5.89 -16.82
N ALA A 39 16.34 7.02 -16.13
CA ALA A 39 15.34 7.65 -15.25
C ALA A 39 13.99 7.93 -15.96
N LEU A 40 13.99 7.96 -17.30
CA LEU A 40 12.79 8.07 -18.13
C LEU A 40 11.90 6.82 -18.13
N ASP A 41 12.45 5.62 -17.90
CA ASP A 41 11.66 4.39 -17.79
C ASP A 41 10.74 4.41 -16.56
N PHE A 42 11.16 5.12 -15.50
CA PHE A 42 10.31 5.38 -14.33
C PHE A 42 9.03 6.16 -14.69
N LEU A 43 9.15 7.06 -15.68
CA LEU A 43 8.05 7.84 -16.23
C LEU A 43 7.10 6.99 -17.09
N ILE A 44 7.58 5.86 -17.63
CA ILE A 44 6.77 4.88 -18.38
C ILE A 44 6.06 3.91 -17.41
N VAL A 45 6.67 3.58 -16.27
CA VAL A 45 6.05 2.73 -15.24
C VAL A 45 4.88 3.44 -14.55
N LEU A 46 4.93 4.78 -14.41
CA LEU A 46 3.86 5.61 -13.84
C LEU A 46 2.48 5.43 -14.52
N PRO A 47 2.34 5.59 -15.85
CA PRO A 47 1.08 5.36 -16.53
C PRO A 47 0.67 3.88 -16.50
N ILE A 48 1.61 2.92 -16.56
CA ILE A 48 1.27 1.49 -16.42
C ILE A 48 0.66 1.20 -15.05
N GLY A 49 1.23 1.78 -13.98
CA GLY A 49 0.66 1.73 -12.63
C GLY A 49 -0.72 2.39 -12.57
N THR A 50 -0.90 3.52 -13.27
CA THR A 50 -2.16 4.28 -13.30
C THR A 50 -3.27 3.56 -14.08
N PHE A 51 -2.95 2.90 -15.20
CA PHE A 51 -3.89 2.10 -15.99
C PHE A 51 -4.25 0.77 -15.30
N ARG A 52 -3.33 0.23 -14.51
CA ARG A 52 -3.59 -0.95 -13.66
C ARG A 52 -4.38 -0.60 -12.40
N LEU A 53 -4.40 0.67 -11.99
CA LEU A 53 -5.09 1.20 -10.81
C LEU A 53 -6.61 0.93 -10.79
N PRO A 54 -7.39 1.09 -11.88
CA PRO A 54 -8.81 0.70 -11.85
C PRO A 54 -9.01 -0.82 -11.77
N TYR A 55 -8.16 -1.62 -12.41
CA TYR A 55 -8.30 -3.09 -12.43
C TYR A 55 -7.87 -3.74 -11.11
N PHE A 56 -6.76 -3.28 -10.55
CA PHE A 56 -6.16 -3.84 -9.33
C PHE A 56 -6.46 -3.00 -8.10
N GLY A 57 -6.52 -1.68 -8.24
CA GLY A 57 -6.82 -0.77 -7.14
C GLY A 57 -8.27 -0.84 -6.70
N LEU A 58 -9.26 -1.10 -7.57
CA LEU A 58 -10.66 -1.22 -7.15
C LEU A 58 -10.90 -2.44 -6.23
N PRO A 59 -10.40 -3.66 -6.56
CA PRO A 59 -10.37 -4.77 -5.61
C PRO A 59 -9.63 -4.44 -4.31
N LEU A 60 -8.46 -3.80 -4.41
CA LEU A 60 -7.67 -3.41 -3.24
C LEU A 60 -8.44 -2.43 -2.32
N LEU A 61 -9.21 -1.51 -2.91
CA LEU A 61 -10.01 -0.51 -2.23
C LEU A 61 -11.24 -1.14 -1.57
N CYS A 62 -11.87 -2.13 -2.21
CA CYS A 62 -12.93 -2.93 -1.61
C CYS A 62 -12.42 -3.73 -0.41
N VAL A 63 -11.30 -4.44 -0.55
CA VAL A 63 -10.75 -5.25 0.54
C VAL A 63 -10.21 -4.35 1.66
N GLY A 64 -9.51 -3.27 1.32
CA GLY A 64 -9.06 -2.26 2.28
C GLY A 64 -10.21 -1.59 3.02
N GLY A 65 -11.33 -1.31 2.33
CA GLY A 65 -12.55 -0.80 2.94
C GLY A 65 -13.20 -1.80 3.91
N LEU A 66 -13.28 -3.08 3.56
CA LEU A 66 -13.76 -4.14 4.44
C LEU A 66 -12.88 -4.30 5.69
N LEU A 67 -11.56 -4.15 5.52
CA LEU A 67 -10.59 -4.26 6.61
C LEU A 67 -10.67 -3.04 7.55
N ALA A 68 -10.79 -1.84 6.99
CA ALA A 68 -11.07 -0.61 7.71
C ALA A 68 -12.38 -0.71 8.52
N PHE A 69 -13.44 -1.23 7.90
CA PHE A 69 -14.73 -1.46 8.57
C PHE A 69 -14.59 -2.46 9.72
N SER A 70 -13.88 -3.56 9.50
CA SER A 70 -13.65 -4.59 10.52
C SER A 70 -12.86 -4.04 11.71
N LEU A 71 -11.79 -3.27 11.47
CA LEU A 71 -11.00 -2.61 12.50
C LEU A 71 -11.81 -1.59 13.30
N HIS A 72 -12.71 -0.85 12.63
CA HIS A 72 -13.62 0.07 13.30
C HIS A 72 -14.61 -0.65 14.22
N VAL A 73 -15.20 -1.76 13.76
CA VAL A 73 -16.12 -2.60 14.57
C VAL A 73 -15.40 -3.19 15.78
N LEU A 74 -14.14 -3.60 15.62
CA LEU A 74 -13.30 -4.15 16.69
C LEU A 74 -12.78 -3.09 17.68
N LYS A 75 -13.02 -1.79 17.44
CA LYS A 75 -12.52 -0.67 18.26
C LYS A 75 -11.01 -0.77 18.53
N CYS A 76 -10.24 -1.19 17.53
CA CYS A 76 -8.79 -1.27 17.66
C CYS A 76 -8.18 0.14 17.58
N GLU A 77 -7.80 0.70 18.73
CA GLU A 77 -7.13 2.02 18.80
C GLU A 77 -5.62 1.93 18.54
N ALA A 78 -5.03 0.74 18.70
CA ALA A 78 -3.61 0.54 18.51
C ALA A 78 -3.18 0.79 17.05
N TRP A 79 -1.93 1.21 16.87
CA TRP A 79 -1.36 1.50 15.54
C TRP A 79 -0.95 0.24 14.78
N TRP A 80 -0.66 -0.86 15.48
CA TRP A 80 -0.14 -2.08 14.87
C TRP A 80 -1.16 -2.89 14.04
N PRO A 81 -2.46 -3.02 14.41
CA PRO A 81 -3.41 -3.82 13.62
C PRO A 81 -3.60 -3.33 12.16
N PRO A 82 -3.80 -2.02 11.88
CA PRO A 82 -3.92 -1.55 10.50
C PRO A 82 -2.60 -1.69 9.72
N VAL A 83 -1.45 -1.53 10.37
CA VAL A 83 -0.14 -1.74 9.74
C VAL A 83 0.08 -3.19 9.37
N VAL A 84 -0.16 -4.13 10.30
CA VAL A 84 0.05 -5.57 10.09
C VAL A 84 -0.92 -6.08 9.03
N SER A 85 -2.20 -5.71 9.11
CA SER A 85 -3.18 -6.11 8.11
C SER A 85 -2.87 -5.52 6.72
N GLY A 86 -2.43 -4.26 6.66
CA GLY A 86 -1.94 -3.63 5.43
C GLY A 86 -0.73 -4.37 4.86
N ALA A 87 0.24 -4.74 5.68
CA ALA A 87 1.43 -5.49 5.26
C ALA A 87 1.06 -6.86 4.68
N VAL A 88 0.18 -7.61 5.36
CA VAL A 88 -0.30 -8.93 4.90
C VAL A 88 -1.03 -8.79 3.56
N LEU A 89 -1.92 -7.79 3.43
CA LEU A 89 -2.62 -7.50 2.18
C LEU A 89 -1.65 -7.15 1.07
N GLY A 90 -0.71 -6.25 1.33
CA GLY A 90 0.27 -5.77 0.37
C GLY A 90 1.20 -6.88 -0.13
N SER A 91 1.67 -7.76 0.77
CA SER A 91 2.46 -8.93 0.40
C SER A 91 1.65 -9.96 -0.39
N TYR A 92 0.41 -10.23 0.03
CA TYR A 92 -0.48 -11.15 -0.69
C TYR A 92 -0.76 -10.64 -2.11
N PHE A 93 -1.10 -9.36 -2.23
CA PHE A 93 -1.43 -8.76 -3.52
C PHE A 93 -0.20 -8.60 -4.41
N GLY A 94 0.94 -8.19 -3.84
CA GLY A 94 2.22 -8.14 -4.54
C GLY A 94 2.64 -9.50 -5.10
N GLY A 95 2.34 -10.59 -4.38
CA GLY A 95 2.59 -11.93 -4.89
C GLY A 95 1.57 -12.46 -5.88
N TRP A 96 0.29 -12.12 -5.71
CA TRP A 96 -0.75 -12.59 -6.62
C TRP A 96 -0.68 -11.90 -7.99
N VAL A 97 -0.59 -10.57 -8.02
CA VAL A 97 -0.58 -9.75 -9.26
C VAL A 97 0.63 -10.06 -10.14
N LEU A 98 1.73 -10.45 -9.52
CA LEU A 98 3.00 -10.68 -10.20
C LEU A 98 3.41 -12.16 -10.11
N SER A 99 2.46 -13.07 -9.89
CA SER A 99 2.72 -14.52 -9.78
C SER A 99 3.51 -15.08 -10.97
N GLU A 100 3.32 -14.54 -12.18
CA GLU A 100 4.12 -14.89 -13.37
C GLU A 100 5.56 -14.34 -13.35
N ILE A 101 5.80 -13.22 -12.68
CA ILE A 101 7.11 -12.55 -12.53
C ILE A 101 7.81 -12.98 -11.21
N PHE A 102 7.06 -13.64 -10.32
CA PHE A 102 7.43 -13.97 -8.95
C PHE A 102 8.67 -14.85 -8.84
N VAL A 103 8.86 -15.74 -9.82
CA VAL A 103 10.05 -16.61 -9.90
C VAL A 103 11.33 -15.78 -10.08
N LYS A 104 11.24 -14.58 -10.67
CA LYS A 104 12.39 -13.71 -10.95
C LYS A 104 12.67 -12.70 -9.84
N PHE A 105 11.66 -12.25 -9.08
CA PHE A 105 11.83 -11.14 -8.14
C PHE A 105 11.09 -11.35 -6.79
N PRO A 106 11.67 -12.13 -5.86
CA PRO A 106 11.12 -12.25 -4.51
C PRO A 106 11.07 -10.92 -3.74
N GLY A 107 11.84 -9.91 -4.17
CA GLY A 107 11.79 -8.56 -3.61
C GLY A 107 10.42 -7.88 -3.72
N LEU A 108 9.58 -8.31 -4.67
CA LEU A 108 8.23 -7.78 -4.87
C LEU A 108 7.27 -8.03 -3.70
N ILE A 109 7.43 -9.15 -2.98
CA ILE A 109 6.63 -9.45 -1.78
C ILE A 109 6.96 -8.43 -0.68
N VAL A 110 8.24 -8.12 -0.58
CA VAL A 110 8.78 -7.22 0.45
C VAL A 110 8.37 -5.79 0.15
N THR A 111 8.50 -5.33 -1.10
CA THR A 111 8.03 -3.98 -1.50
C THR A 111 6.52 -3.85 -1.35
N GLY A 112 5.76 -4.87 -1.76
CA GLY A 112 4.31 -4.91 -1.57
C GLY A 112 3.92 -4.88 -0.10
N GLY A 113 4.61 -5.62 0.75
CA GLY A 113 4.41 -5.62 2.20
C GLY A 113 4.73 -4.28 2.84
N LEU A 114 5.85 -3.66 2.49
CA LEU A 114 6.25 -2.33 2.98
C LEU A 114 5.26 -1.24 2.53
N ALA A 115 4.83 -1.26 1.27
CA ALA A 115 3.81 -0.36 0.75
C ALA A 115 2.49 -0.54 1.49
N GLY A 116 2.05 -1.78 1.67
CA GLY A 116 0.84 -2.10 2.43
C GLY A 116 0.91 -1.65 3.88
N ALA A 117 2.06 -1.85 4.55
CA ALA A 117 2.31 -1.39 5.91
C ALA A 117 2.22 0.14 6.02
N ALA A 118 2.85 0.85 5.09
CA ALA A 118 2.81 2.32 5.03
C ALA A 118 1.39 2.84 4.76
N CYS A 119 0.62 2.22 3.86
CA CYS A 119 -0.78 2.55 3.63
C CYS A 119 -1.64 2.30 4.87
N GLY A 120 -1.42 1.20 5.58
CA GLY A 120 -2.08 0.89 6.86
C GLY A 120 -1.77 1.93 7.93
N TRP A 121 -0.51 2.39 7.99
CA TRP A 121 -0.10 3.48 8.89
C TRP A 121 -0.79 4.80 8.56
N ILE A 122 -0.83 5.19 7.27
CA ILE A 122 -1.53 6.40 6.81
C ILE A 122 -3.02 6.32 7.16
N TYR A 123 -3.64 5.16 6.95
CA TYR A 123 -5.03 4.93 7.34
C TYR A 123 -5.24 5.09 8.85
N TRP A 124 -4.36 4.54 9.69
CA TRP A 124 -4.45 4.71 11.13
C TRP A 124 -4.32 6.18 11.53
N TRP A 125 -3.35 6.89 10.98
CA TRP A 125 -3.07 8.28 11.33
C TRP A 125 -4.23 9.21 10.97
N ILE A 126 -4.75 9.12 9.74
CA ILE A 126 -5.85 9.98 9.25
C ILE A 126 -7.22 9.48 9.76
N GLY A 127 -7.43 8.17 9.73
CA GLY A 127 -8.73 7.54 9.96
C GLY A 127 -9.06 7.30 11.43
N VAL A 128 -8.08 6.89 12.24
CA VAL A 128 -8.29 6.39 13.60
C VAL A 128 -7.73 7.35 14.66
N HIS A 129 -6.47 7.75 14.55
CA HIS A 129 -5.78 8.56 15.56
C HIS A 129 -6.42 9.93 15.79
N GLU A 130 -6.78 10.65 14.72
CA GLU A 130 -7.51 11.92 14.82
C GLU A 130 -8.94 11.77 15.36
N GLU A 131 -9.53 10.56 15.41
CA GLU A 131 -10.89 10.34 15.94
C GLU A 131 -10.81 10.22 17.46
N SER A 132 -9.75 9.55 17.94
CA SER A 132 -9.37 9.52 19.36
C SER A 132 -8.95 10.89 19.89
N ALA A 133 -8.28 11.73 19.08
CA ALA A 133 -7.83 13.06 19.51
C ALA A 133 -8.97 14.10 19.62
N GLY A 134 -10.03 13.96 18.81
CA GLY A 134 -11.20 14.86 18.82
C GLY A 134 -12.24 14.55 19.90
N THR A 135 -12.01 13.54 20.74
CA THR A 135 -12.88 13.14 21.86
C THR A 135 -12.26 13.48 23.22
N LEU A 136 -11.52 14.58 23.29
CA LEU A 136 -11.27 15.28 24.56
C LEU A 136 -12.41 16.29 24.78
N PRO A 137 -13.17 16.19 25.90
CA PRO A 137 -14.22 17.14 26.25
C PRO A 137 -13.69 18.56 26.51
#